data_AF-A0A4R3YIK0-F1
#
_entry.id   AF-A0A4R3YIK0-F1
#
_cell.length_a   1.000
_cell.length_b   1.000
_cell.length_c   1.000
_cell.angle_alpha   90.00
_cell.angle_beta   90.00
_cell.angle_gamma   90.00
#
_symmetry.space_group_name_H-M   'P 1'
#
loop_
_entity.id
_entity.type
_entity.pdbx_description
1 polymer ?
#
loop_
_entity_poly.entity_id
_entity_poly.type
_entity_poly.pdbx_seq_one_letter_code
_entity_poly.pdbx_strand_id
1 'polypeptide(L)'
;MKRWTRFTCVMAWMPISAIAQTPLVERDFVEVLMEETSALDGDDVIELSDDYAAKLMLKTDSIYSDLRPVPNTPPSPAWATALIKARPWNPLSPEQGWAAFALRMGLTRARPLIEVRVDRGYSDLDRLIGASATKAAIDRDIFNTVLDMFDYSKASIAANYAVGAQLLREMAARVDPSEHAGQNIRPEVLQRFMKHAHYSQISEEDGEYLLSVLDSEIRAFEPGVSPSTQQPYIPAHFRVARLAAAYYMKSGYMTPRQSPCLPSGDENPGHAGLGMDIDAKEICFSAATDRATHAWFVRHLADQEQGIKRYSTSDDDPAIFKLLRPASIIVEALDIANFTRFALSSRIFAKKTSWARPGVNRLPTKINRMCKK
;
A
#
# COMPACT_ATOMS: atom_id res chain seq x y z
N MET A 1 44.04 36.08 -35.84
CA MET A 1 43.53 36.03 -34.45
C MET A 1 42.00 36.03 -34.49
N LYS A 2 41.35 34.87 -34.35
CA LYS A 2 39.87 34.74 -34.30
C LYS A 2 39.50 34.08 -32.97
N ARG A 3 38.89 34.84 -32.06
CA ARG A 3 38.37 34.35 -30.76
C ARG A 3 37.03 33.65 -31.01
N TRP A 4 36.95 32.37 -30.67
CA TRP A 4 35.71 31.62 -30.62
C TRP A 4 35.11 31.71 -29.21
N THR A 5 33.95 32.34 -29.13
CA THR A 5 33.13 32.47 -27.91
C THR A 5 32.44 31.13 -27.66
N ARG A 6 32.77 30.46 -26.55
CA ARG A 6 32.06 29.25 -26.10
C ARG A 6 30.76 29.68 -25.42
N PHE A 7 29.63 29.36 -26.03
CA PHE A 7 28.32 29.36 -25.37
C PHE A 7 28.21 28.09 -24.54
N THR A 8 28.32 28.22 -23.23
CA THR A 8 28.03 27.15 -22.28
C THR A 8 26.53 27.20 -21.97
N CYS A 9 25.75 26.31 -22.57
CA CYS A 9 24.36 26.07 -22.15
C CYS A 9 24.39 25.40 -20.76
N VAL A 10 24.09 26.18 -19.73
CA VAL A 10 23.77 25.64 -18.40
C VAL A 10 22.36 25.06 -18.50
N MET A 11 22.27 23.75 -18.74
CA MET A 11 21.03 22.99 -18.56
C MET A 11 20.72 22.98 -17.06
N ALA A 12 19.81 23.85 -16.63
CA ALA A 12 19.25 23.85 -15.29
C ALA A 12 18.46 22.55 -15.10
N TRP A 13 19.11 21.53 -14.54
CA TRP A 13 18.44 20.38 -13.94
C TRP A 13 17.65 20.90 -12.75
N MET A 14 16.33 21.08 -12.91
CA MET A 14 15.46 21.25 -11.77
C MET A 14 15.48 19.93 -11.00
N PRO A 15 15.90 19.90 -9.73
CA PRO A 15 15.68 18.72 -8.90
C PRO A 15 14.17 18.51 -8.83
N ILE A 16 13.72 17.32 -9.21
CA ILE A 16 12.37 16.84 -8.87
C ILE A 16 12.27 17.02 -7.35
N SER A 17 11.35 17.88 -6.93
CA SER A 17 11.18 18.24 -5.53
C SER A 17 11.08 16.97 -4.70
N ALA A 18 12.05 16.76 -3.82
CA ALA A 18 11.91 15.81 -2.73
C ALA A 18 10.63 16.21 -1.99
N ILE A 19 9.61 15.34 -2.04
CA ILE A 19 8.34 15.55 -1.35
C ILE A 19 8.69 15.74 0.12
N ALA A 20 8.51 16.96 0.62
CA ALA A 20 8.83 17.32 1.99
C ALA A 20 8.03 16.42 2.94
N GLN A 21 8.76 15.75 3.84
CA GLN A 21 8.22 14.84 4.85
C GLN A 21 7.32 15.63 5.81
N THR A 22 6.00 15.40 5.78
CA THR A 22 5.06 15.96 6.76
C THR A 22 4.64 14.87 7.76
N PRO A 23 5.01 14.99 9.06
CA PRO A 23 4.51 14.09 10.09
C PRO A 23 3.15 14.54 10.64
N LEU A 24 2.41 13.53 11.14
CA LEU A 24 1.13 13.52 11.85
C LEU A 24 -0.05 14.16 11.12
N VAL A 25 -0.71 13.31 10.35
CA VAL A 25 -2.00 13.55 9.72
C VAL A 25 -3.09 13.57 10.82
N GLU A 26 -3.83 14.66 10.96
CA GLU A 26 -4.97 14.74 11.91
C GLU A 26 -6.15 13.84 11.44
N ARG A 27 -6.34 13.68 10.12
CA ARG A 27 -7.24 12.67 9.49
C ARG A 27 -6.74 12.24 8.11
N ASP A 28 -6.86 10.96 7.76
CA ASP A 28 -6.41 10.43 6.45
C ASP A 28 -7.10 11.16 5.29
N PHE A 29 -6.32 11.69 4.35
CA PHE A 29 -6.85 12.49 3.24
C PHE A 29 -7.85 11.69 2.39
N VAL A 30 -7.57 10.41 2.14
CA VAL A 30 -8.43 9.59 1.28
C VAL A 30 -9.72 9.24 1.98
N GLU A 31 -9.68 8.93 3.28
CA GLU A 31 -10.88 8.78 4.10
C GLU A 31 -11.77 10.02 4.05
N VAL A 32 -11.21 11.20 4.31
CA VAL A 32 -11.96 12.47 4.24
C VAL A 32 -12.50 12.70 2.82
N LEU A 33 -11.71 12.44 1.79
CA LEU A 33 -12.16 12.55 0.40
C LEU A 33 -13.35 11.63 0.11
N MET A 34 -13.34 10.41 0.63
CA MET A 34 -14.45 9.47 0.48
C MET A 34 -15.70 9.95 1.22
N GLU A 35 -15.57 10.47 2.43
CA GLU A 35 -16.67 11.08 3.17
C GLU A 35 -17.31 12.22 2.38
N GLU A 36 -16.49 13.16 1.89
CA GLU A 36 -16.98 14.31 1.11
C GLU A 36 -17.60 13.88 -0.21
N THR A 37 -17.02 12.89 -0.89
CA THR A 37 -17.56 12.36 -2.15
C THR A 37 -18.91 11.66 -1.93
N SER A 38 -19.06 10.93 -0.82
CA SER A 38 -20.32 10.25 -0.47
C SER A 38 -21.45 11.21 -0.08
N ALA A 39 -21.11 12.45 0.29
CA ALA A 39 -22.07 13.51 0.61
C ALA A 39 -22.56 14.28 -0.63
N LEU A 40 -21.95 14.06 -1.80
CA LEU A 40 -22.39 14.63 -3.07
C LEU A 40 -23.48 13.74 -3.69
N ASP A 41 -24.51 14.38 -4.26
CA ASP A 41 -25.55 13.71 -5.06
C ASP A 41 -25.29 13.93 -6.55
N GLY A 42 -25.58 12.93 -7.40
CA GLY A 42 -25.56 13.06 -8.87
C GLY A 42 -24.23 12.73 -9.55
N ASP A 43 -23.95 13.37 -10.70
CA ASP A 43 -22.78 13.11 -11.56
C ASP A 43 -21.43 13.54 -10.94
N ASP A 44 -21.45 14.22 -9.79
CA ASP A 44 -20.26 14.70 -9.08
C ASP A 44 -19.62 13.64 -8.15
N VAL A 45 -20.22 12.45 -8.05
CA VAL A 45 -19.67 11.33 -7.26
C VAL A 45 -18.45 10.75 -7.99
N ILE A 46 -17.27 10.91 -7.40
CA ILE A 46 -16.07 10.22 -7.83
C ILE A 46 -16.21 8.74 -7.46
N GLU A 47 -16.51 7.90 -8.45
CA GLU A 47 -16.32 6.47 -8.32
C GLU A 47 -14.82 6.19 -8.35
N LEU A 48 -14.26 5.84 -7.19
CA LEU A 48 -12.85 5.50 -7.06
C LEU A 48 -12.61 4.09 -7.64
N SER A 49 -12.74 3.95 -8.96
CA SER A 49 -12.57 2.70 -9.69
C SER A 49 -11.15 2.54 -10.24
N ASP A 50 -10.90 1.37 -10.84
CA ASP A 50 -9.66 1.10 -11.58
C ASP A 50 -9.49 2.05 -12.74
N ASP A 51 -10.59 2.41 -13.40
CA ASP A 51 -10.59 3.41 -14.45
C ASP A 51 -10.23 4.79 -13.92
N TYR A 52 -10.68 5.15 -12.72
CA TYR A 52 -10.27 6.40 -12.08
C TYR A 52 -8.78 6.39 -11.75
N ALA A 53 -8.29 5.31 -11.15
CA ALA A 53 -6.88 5.14 -10.84
C ALA A 53 -6.01 5.18 -12.12
N ALA A 54 -6.44 4.54 -13.20
CA ALA A 54 -5.76 4.56 -14.50
C ALA A 54 -5.69 5.97 -15.10
N LYS A 55 -6.76 6.78 -14.97
CA LYS A 55 -6.77 8.19 -15.43
C LYS A 55 -5.70 9.06 -14.74
N LEU A 56 -5.19 8.65 -13.58
CA LEU A 56 -4.10 9.34 -12.87
C LEU A 56 -2.72 8.97 -13.40
N MET A 57 -2.62 7.96 -14.26
CA MET A 57 -1.37 7.51 -14.89
C MET A 57 -1.14 8.23 -16.23
N LEU A 58 0.11 8.49 -16.59
CA LEU A 58 0.46 9.02 -17.92
C LEU A 58 0.07 8.03 -19.03
N LYS A 59 0.34 6.74 -18.83
CA LYS A 59 -0.02 5.62 -19.70
C LYS A 59 -0.92 4.66 -18.92
N THR A 60 -2.18 4.59 -19.32
CA THR A 60 -3.23 3.85 -18.60
C THR A 60 -3.03 2.34 -18.63
N ASP A 61 -2.33 1.83 -19.64
CA ASP A 61 -2.08 0.41 -19.91
C ASP A 61 -0.72 -0.07 -19.38
N SER A 62 0.10 0.81 -18.81
CA SER A 62 1.45 0.48 -18.37
C SER A 62 1.56 0.37 -16.86
N ILE A 63 1.98 -0.80 -16.39
CA ILE A 63 2.32 -1.05 -14.98
C ILE A 63 3.54 -0.26 -14.49
N TYR A 64 4.29 0.37 -15.40
CA TYR A 64 5.49 1.17 -15.13
C TYR A 64 5.24 2.68 -15.27
N SER A 65 4.01 3.08 -15.64
CA SER A 65 3.70 4.48 -15.93
C SER A 65 4.03 5.40 -14.76
N ASP A 66 4.53 6.60 -15.06
CA ASP A 66 4.53 7.68 -14.08
C ASP A 66 3.11 8.18 -13.81
N LEU A 67 2.95 8.84 -12.66
CA LEU A 67 1.76 9.62 -12.36
C LEU A 67 1.68 10.84 -13.28
N ARG A 68 0.46 11.24 -13.62
CA ARG A 68 0.22 12.55 -14.23
C ARG A 68 0.66 13.67 -13.28
N PRO A 69 1.15 14.80 -13.82
CA PRO A 69 1.36 16.00 -13.03
C PRO A 69 0.08 16.38 -12.29
N VAL A 70 0.24 16.92 -11.09
CA VAL A 70 -0.87 17.43 -10.28
C VAL A 70 -1.62 18.48 -11.09
N PRO A 71 -2.94 18.37 -11.27
CA PRO A 71 -3.69 19.36 -12.02
C PRO A 71 -3.69 20.70 -11.27
N ASN A 72 -3.62 21.81 -12.01
CA ASN A 72 -3.65 23.16 -11.44
C ASN A 72 -4.95 23.46 -10.65
N THR A 73 -6.00 22.68 -10.92
CA THR A 73 -7.29 22.75 -10.23
C THR A 73 -7.60 21.39 -9.61
N PRO A 74 -8.12 21.34 -8.37
CA PRO A 74 -8.58 20.10 -7.77
C PRO A 74 -9.56 19.35 -8.69
N PRO A 75 -9.50 18.02 -8.77
CA PRO A 75 -10.37 17.22 -9.64
C PRO A 75 -11.87 17.42 -9.38
N SER A 76 -12.25 17.77 -8.14
CA SER A 76 -13.64 18.05 -7.77
C SER A 76 -13.73 18.98 -6.55
N PRO A 77 -14.93 19.52 -6.24
CA PRO A 77 -15.17 20.24 -4.98
C PRO A 77 -14.89 19.41 -3.72
N ALA A 78 -15.11 18.08 -3.76
CA ALA A 78 -14.79 17.19 -2.65
C ALA A 78 -13.28 17.13 -2.39
N TRP A 79 -12.44 17.13 -3.44
CA TRP A 79 -10.98 17.22 -3.29
C TRP A 79 -10.56 18.50 -2.57
N ALA A 80 -11.07 19.65 -3.00
CA ALA A 80 -10.74 20.92 -2.38
C ALA A 80 -11.13 20.93 -0.88
N THR A 81 -12.31 20.40 -0.57
CA THR A 81 -12.79 20.29 0.82
C THR A 81 -11.95 19.32 1.64
N ALA A 82 -11.57 18.17 1.07
CA ALA A 82 -10.77 17.16 1.73
C ALA A 82 -9.36 17.65 2.07
N LEU A 83 -8.73 18.45 1.20
CA LEU A 83 -7.42 19.07 1.48
C LEU A 83 -7.47 19.94 2.75
N ILE A 84 -8.58 20.65 2.97
CA ILE A 84 -8.80 21.50 4.15
C ILE A 84 -9.16 20.65 5.37
N LYS A 85 -10.12 19.72 5.23
CA LYS A 85 -10.64 18.92 6.35
C LYS A 85 -9.66 17.88 6.88
N ALA A 86 -8.76 17.37 6.04
CA ALA A 86 -7.72 16.43 6.48
C ALA A 86 -6.75 17.08 7.49
N ARG A 87 -6.56 18.41 7.39
CA ARG A 87 -5.71 19.20 8.29
C ARG A 87 -6.23 20.64 8.45
N PRO A 88 -7.25 20.88 9.30
CA PRO A 88 -7.91 22.19 9.40
C PRO A 88 -6.99 23.37 9.69
N TRP A 89 -5.96 23.14 10.52
CA TRP A 89 -5.01 24.20 10.93
C TRP A 89 -3.84 24.39 9.95
N ASN A 90 -3.63 23.45 9.04
CA ASN A 90 -2.58 23.50 8.03
C ASN A 90 -2.99 22.64 6.82
N PRO A 91 -3.90 23.14 5.96
CA PRO A 91 -4.45 22.39 4.84
C PRO A 91 -3.36 21.74 3.98
N LEU A 92 -3.65 20.54 3.47
CA LEU A 92 -2.75 19.88 2.55
C LEU A 92 -2.63 20.69 1.24
N SER A 93 -1.43 20.76 0.69
CA SER A 93 -1.26 21.27 -0.68
C SER A 93 -1.88 20.27 -1.68
N PRO A 94 -2.28 20.71 -2.88
CA PRO A 94 -2.74 19.81 -3.94
C PRO A 94 -1.76 18.67 -4.21
N GLU A 95 -0.46 18.94 -4.19
CA GLU A 95 0.60 17.95 -4.37
C GLU A 95 0.63 16.92 -3.24
N GLN A 96 0.42 17.35 -2.00
CA GLN A 96 0.37 16.44 -0.85
C GLN A 96 -0.87 15.55 -0.89
N GLY A 97 -2.04 16.11 -1.22
CA GLY A 97 -3.26 15.32 -1.39
C GLY A 97 -3.13 14.33 -2.56
N TRP A 98 -2.54 14.76 -3.67
CA TRP A 98 -2.28 13.90 -4.82
C TRP A 98 -1.32 12.76 -4.49
N ALA A 99 -0.22 13.06 -3.77
CA ALA A 99 0.74 12.05 -3.34
C ALA A 99 0.12 11.07 -2.34
N ALA A 100 -0.65 11.55 -1.36
CA ALA A 100 -1.37 10.70 -0.40
C ALA A 100 -2.37 9.78 -1.11
N PHE A 101 -3.13 10.32 -2.05
CA PHE A 101 -4.05 9.55 -2.87
C PHE A 101 -3.33 8.49 -3.73
N ALA A 102 -2.27 8.87 -4.43
CA ALA A 102 -1.50 7.95 -5.27
C ALA A 102 -0.87 6.83 -4.44
N LEU A 103 -0.32 7.14 -3.27
CA LEU A 103 0.23 6.17 -2.32
C LEU A 103 -0.85 5.17 -1.90
N ARG A 104 -2.02 5.69 -1.55
CA ARG A 104 -3.15 4.90 -1.09
C ARG A 104 -3.72 3.96 -2.14
N MET A 105 -3.81 4.43 -3.38
CA MET A 105 -4.30 3.65 -4.51
C MET A 105 -3.24 2.69 -5.07
N GLY A 106 -2.04 2.64 -4.47
CA GLY A 106 -0.96 1.78 -4.91
C GLY A 106 -0.37 2.19 -6.27
N LEU A 107 -0.46 3.47 -6.62
CA LEU A 107 0.05 4.01 -7.89
C LEU A 107 1.52 4.43 -7.80
N THR A 108 2.13 4.32 -6.62
CA THR A 108 3.53 4.67 -6.41
C THR A 108 4.46 3.49 -6.73
N ARG A 109 5.74 3.78 -6.95
CA ARG A 109 6.78 2.79 -7.30
C ARG A 109 7.86 2.71 -6.23
N ALA A 110 8.83 1.81 -6.40
CA ALA A 110 9.90 1.59 -5.43
C ALA A 110 11.29 1.80 -6.04
N ARG A 111 11.47 2.80 -6.93
CA ARG A 111 12.79 3.03 -7.51
C ARG A 111 13.72 3.65 -6.45
N PRO A 112 14.93 3.10 -6.29
CA PRO A 112 15.86 3.58 -5.29
C PRO A 112 16.31 5.00 -5.62
N LEU A 113 16.40 5.85 -4.60
CA LEU A 113 16.86 7.24 -4.68
C LEU A 113 15.95 8.20 -5.47
N ILE A 114 14.85 7.70 -6.05
CA ILE A 114 13.83 8.51 -6.72
C ILE A 114 12.57 8.55 -5.84
N GLU A 115 11.84 7.43 -5.75
CA GLU A 115 10.67 7.34 -4.88
C GLU A 115 11.03 6.88 -3.47
N VAL A 116 12.06 6.02 -3.33
CA VAL A 116 12.39 5.41 -2.04
C VAL A 116 13.83 5.70 -1.66
N ARG A 117 14.00 6.32 -0.49
CA ARG A 117 15.30 6.39 0.18
C ARG A 117 15.50 5.10 0.96
N VAL A 118 16.39 4.23 0.46
CA VAL A 118 16.71 2.95 1.09
C VAL A 118 17.18 3.17 2.53
N ASP A 119 16.59 2.44 3.47
CA ASP A 119 16.99 2.46 4.88
C ASP A 119 18.44 1.96 5.04
N ARG A 120 19.19 2.55 5.97
CA ARG A 120 20.59 2.20 6.22
C ARG A 120 20.75 0.73 6.62
N GLY A 121 19.74 0.14 7.27
CA GLY A 121 19.72 -1.28 7.61
C GLY A 121 19.79 -2.21 6.40
N TYR A 122 19.45 -1.74 5.20
CA TYR A 122 19.51 -2.50 3.95
C TYR A 122 20.68 -2.10 3.03
N SER A 123 21.65 -1.33 3.54
CA SER A 123 22.77 -0.82 2.72
C SER A 123 23.73 -1.90 2.20
N ASP A 124 23.71 -3.10 2.79
CA ASP A 124 24.46 -4.28 2.40
C ASP A 124 23.77 -5.10 1.29
N LEU A 125 22.50 -4.82 0.98
CA LEU A 125 21.77 -5.49 -0.09
C LEU A 125 21.89 -4.76 -1.44
N ASP A 126 21.51 -5.46 -2.50
CA ASP A 126 21.17 -4.80 -3.77
C ASP A 126 20.10 -3.72 -3.53
N ARG A 127 20.29 -2.55 -4.15
CA ARG A 127 19.45 -1.37 -3.90
C ARG A 127 17.99 -1.58 -4.28
N LEU A 128 17.70 -2.43 -5.27
CA LEU A 128 16.33 -2.73 -5.70
C LEU A 128 15.59 -3.54 -4.62
N ILE A 129 16.29 -4.50 -4.03
CA ILE A 129 15.78 -5.30 -2.90
C ILE A 129 15.55 -4.40 -1.69
N GLY A 130 16.57 -3.62 -1.32
CA GLY A 130 16.49 -2.70 -0.18
C GLY A 130 15.39 -1.65 -0.32
N ALA A 131 15.19 -1.09 -1.53
CA ALA A 131 14.10 -0.14 -1.78
C ALA A 131 12.72 -0.77 -1.60
N SER A 132 12.50 -1.98 -2.11
CA SER A 132 11.22 -2.67 -1.95
C SER A 132 10.94 -3.03 -0.49
N ALA A 133 11.94 -3.54 0.24
CA ALA A 133 11.82 -3.82 1.67
C ALA A 133 11.61 -2.55 2.52
N THR A 134 12.31 -1.47 2.20
CA THR A 134 12.14 -0.16 2.86
C THR A 134 10.73 0.37 2.62
N LYS A 135 10.21 0.27 1.39
CA LYS A 135 8.86 0.73 1.05
C LYS A 135 7.75 -0.12 1.72
N ALA A 136 8.00 -1.41 1.87
CA ALA A 136 7.15 -2.28 2.69
C ALA A 136 7.22 -1.96 4.19
N ALA A 137 8.18 -1.10 4.59
CA ALA A 137 8.44 -0.70 5.95
C ALA A 137 8.65 -1.88 6.90
N ILE A 138 9.58 -2.75 6.53
CA ILE A 138 9.93 -3.93 7.31
C ILE A 138 11.30 -3.68 7.90
N ASP A 139 11.43 -3.92 9.20
CA ASP A 139 12.71 -3.82 9.87
C ASP A 139 13.65 -4.93 9.41
N ARG A 140 14.94 -4.61 9.35
CA ARG A 140 15.97 -5.50 8.78
C ARG A 140 16.05 -6.86 9.47
N ASP A 141 15.82 -6.90 10.79
CA ASP A 141 15.87 -8.13 11.57
C ASP A 141 14.70 -9.05 11.22
N ILE A 142 13.46 -8.55 11.15
CA ILE A 142 12.29 -9.31 10.68
C ILE A 142 12.52 -9.79 9.25
N PHE A 143 13.02 -8.91 8.37
CA PHE A 143 13.30 -9.28 6.98
C PHE A 143 14.21 -10.50 6.89
N ASN A 144 15.35 -10.48 7.59
CA ASN A 144 16.34 -11.55 7.55
C ASN A 144 15.82 -12.82 8.23
N THR A 145 15.28 -12.71 9.44
CA THR A 145 14.79 -13.87 10.19
C THR A 145 13.73 -14.63 9.41
N VAL A 146 12.77 -13.93 8.79
CA VAL A 146 11.70 -14.59 8.03
C VAL A 146 12.20 -15.16 6.71
N LEU A 147 13.15 -14.49 6.04
CA LEU A 147 13.78 -15.02 4.84
C LEU A 147 14.54 -16.33 5.11
N ASP A 148 15.33 -16.36 6.19
CA ASP A 148 16.07 -17.54 6.63
C ASP A 148 15.13 -18.68 7.02
N MET A 149 13.98 -18.34 7.65
CA MET A 149 13.01 -19.30 8.17
C MET A 149 12.20 -20.02 7.09
N PHE A 150 11.79 -19.31 6.03
CA PHE A 150 10.89 -19.83 4.99
C PHE A 150 11.60 -20.30 3.72
N ASP A 151 12.87 -19.93 3.56
CA ASP A 151 13.63 -20.05 2.32
C ASP A 151 13.01 -19.22 1.16
N TYR A 152 13.81 -19.01 0.11
CA TYR A 152 13.46 -18.25 -1.09
C TYR A 152 12.23 -18.80 -1.83
N SER A 153 12.02 -20.12 -1.77
CA SER A 153 10.94 -20.82 -2.48
C SER A 153 9.54 -20.42 -2.03
N LYS A 154 9.39 -19.76 -0.87
CA LYS A 154 8.10 -19.39 -0.26
C LYS A 154 7.95 -17.88 -0.06
N ALA A 155 8.54 -17.07 -0.95
CA ALA A 155 8.56 -15.61 -0.85
C ALA A 155 7.21 -14.96 -0.50
N SER A 156 6.10 -15.36 -1.13
CA SER A 156 4.78 -14.78 -0.85
C SER A 156 4.24 -15.16 0.53
N ILE A 157 4.40 -16.43 0.94
CA ILE A 157 3.98 -16.90 2.27
C ILE A 157 4.82 -16.20 3.34
N ALA A 158 6.15 -16.19 3.18
CA ALA A 158 7.09 -15.52 4.06
C ALA A 158 6.73 -14.04 4.26
N ALA A 159 6.37 -13.35 3.18
CA ALA A 159 6.00 -11.95 3.24
C ALA A 159 4.77 -11.69 4.14
N ASN A 160 3.75 -12.55 4.10
CA ASN A 160 2.58 -12.41 4.97
C ASN A 160 2.98 -12.44 6.46
N TYR A 161 3.80 -13.42 6.86
CA TYR A 161 4.26 -13.53 8.25
C TYR A 161 5.15 -12.36 8.67
N ALA A 162 6.07 -11.94 7.82
CA ALA A 162 6.95 -10.81 8.12
C ALA A 162 6.16 -9.50 8.28
N VAL A 163 5.17 -9.22 7.42
CA VAL A 163 4.31 -8.04 7.59
C VAL A 163 3.46 -8.16 8.85
N GLY A 164 2.86 -9.32 9.14
CA GLY A 164 2.13 -9.55 10.39
C GLY A 164 2.99 -9.33 11.64
N ALA A 165 4.23 -9.82 11.63
CA ALA A 165 5.21 -9.62 12.71
C ALA A 165 5.59 -8.14 12.87
N GLN A 166 5.81 -7.43 11.76
CA GLN A 166 6.09 -5.99 11.79
C GLN A 166 4.90 -5.19 12.33
N LEU A 167 3.69 -5.50 11.89
CA LEU A 167 2.46 -4.85 12.38
C LEU A 167 2.28 -5.07 13.89
N LEU A 168 2.51 -6.30 14.37
CA LEU A 168 2.47 -6.58 15.81
C LEU A 168 3.52 -5.78 16.60
N ARG A 169 4.74 -5.64 16.06
CA ARG A 169 5.78 -4.78 16.64
C ARG A 169 5.32 -3.33 16.72
N GLU A 170 4.74 -2.81 15.65
CA GLU A 170 4.23 -1.43 15.54
C GLU A 170 3.06 -1.18 16.50
N MET A 171 2.13 -2.13 16.63
CA MET A 171 1.02 -2.07 17.60
C MET A 171 1.55 -2.04 19.04
N ALA A 172 2.44 -2.98 19.38
CA ALA A 172 3.01 -3.07 20.73
C ALA A 172 3.83 -1.83 21.13
N ALA A 173 4.46 -1.16 20.16
CA ALA A 173 5.22 0.07 20.40
C ALA A 173 4.35 1.31 20.57
N ARG A 174 3.11 1.31 20.03
CA ARG A 174 2.19 2.46 20.09
C ARG A 174 1.27 2.42 21.32
N VAL A 175 0.94 1.24 21.82
CA VAL A 175 -0.01 1.03 22.91
C VAL A 175 0.72 0.80 24.24
N ASP A 176 0.23 1.38 25.33
CA ASP A 176 0.81 1.16 26.66
C ASP A 176 0.76 -0.33 27.03
N PRO A 177 1.84 -0.91 27.60
CA PRO A 177 1.87 -2.32 27.97
C PRO A 177 0.70 -2.80 28.84
N SER A 178 0.13 -1.92 29.68
CA SER A 178 -1.02 -2.24 30.53
C SER A 178 -2.31 -2.45 29.73
N GLU A 179 -2.40 -1.91 28.51
CA GLU A 179 -3.56 -2.02 27.63
C GLU A 179 -3.46 -3.17 26.62
N HIS A 180 -2.27 -3.80 26.48
CA HIS A 180 -2.02 -4.84 25.47
C HIS A 180 -3.04 -5.98 25.55
N ALA A 181 -3.28 -6.51 26.74
CA ALA A 181 -4.24 -7.61 26.93
C ALA A 181 -5.68 -7.20 26.55
N GLY A 182 -6.09 -5.97 26.90
CA GLY A 182 -7.41 -5.45 26.59
C GLY A 182 -7.65 -5.22 25.09
N GLN A 183 -6.57 -4.95 24.35
CA GLN A 183 -6.59 -4.75 22.90
C GLN A 183 -6.16 -6.00 22.11
N ASN A 184 -6.00 -7.15 22.77
CA ASN A 184 -5.52 -8.40 22.17
C ASN A 184 -4.16 -8.25 21.43
N ILE A 185 -3.28 -7.39 21.94
CA ILE A 185 -1.90 -7.24 21.46
C ILE A 185 -1.03 -8.21 22.26
N ARG A 186 -0.33 -9.11 21.58
CA ARG A 186 0.45 -10.21 22.19
C ARG A 186 1.93 -10.13 21.79
N PRO A 187 2.73 -9.22 22.37
CA PRO A 187 4.14 -9.05 22.00
C PRO A 187 4.98 -10.32 22.20
N GLU A 188 4.56 -11.23 23.09
CA GLU A 188 5.22 -12.51 23.32
C GLU A 188 5.16 -13.45 22.09
N VAL A 189 4.15 -13.30 21.22
CA VAL A 189 4.07 -14.04 19.94
C VAL A 189 5.21 -13.63 19.03
N LEU A 190 5.48 -12.31 18.92
CA LEU A 190 6.63 -11.81 18.16
C LEU A 190 7.95 -12.37 18.70
N GLN A 191 8.11 -12.41 20.02
CA GLN A 191 9.34 -12.92 20.64
C GLN A 191 9.56 -14.42 20.37
N ARG A 192 8.49 -15.23 20.35
CA ARG A 192 8.59 -16.66 19.98
C ARG A 192 8.88 -16.80 18.50
N PHE A 193 8.12 -16.10 17.66
CA PHE A 193 8.26 -16.10 16.21
C PHE A 193 9.71 -15.80 15.79
N MET A 194 10.30 -14.73 16.34
CA MET A 194 11.66 -14.30 16.02
C MET A 194 12.78 -15.23 16.53
N LYS A 195 12.47 -16.24 17.35
CA LYS A 195 13.44 -17.23 17.86
C LYS A 195 13.53 -18.50 17.01
N HIS A 196 12.59 -18.71 16.09
CA HIS A 196 12.57 -19.92 15.27
C HIS A 196 13.58 -19.84 14.12
N ALA A 197 14.21 -20.97 13.82
CA ALA A 197 15.11 -21.10 12.68
C ALA A 197 14.40 -21.62 11.42
N HIS A 198 13.27 -22.29 11.58
CA HIS A 198 12.50 -22.89 10.49
C HIS A 198 11.00 -22.67 10.67
N TYR A 199 10.27 -22.50 9.57
CA TYR A 199 8.84 -22.20 9.59
C TYR A 199 8.00 -23.33 10.23
N SER A 200 8.45 -24.58 10.17
CA SER A 200 7.79 -25.73 10.80
C SER A 200 7.82 -25.70 12.33
N GLN A 201 8.64 -24.80 12.91
CA GLN A 201 8.71 -24.60 14.36
C GLN A 201 7.72 -23.55 14.86
N ILE A 202 7.09 -22.79 13.95
CA ILE A 202 6.05 -21.83 14.31
C ILE A 202 4.84 -22.62 14.80
N SER A 203 4.36 -22.30 16.00
CA SER A 203 3.12 -22.90 16.49
C SER A 203 1.93 -22.46 15.64
N GLU A 204 0.94 -23.32 15.45
CA GLU A 204 -0.29 -23.00 14.69
C GLU A 204 -0.96 -21.73 15.25
N GLU A 205 -1.04 -21.62 16.59
CA GLU A 205 -1.57 -20.45 17.28
C GLU A 205 -0.80 -19.15 16.98
N ASP A 206 0.54 -19.19 17.02
CA ASP A 206 1.36 -18.01 16.75
C ASP A 206 1.22 -17.58 15.27
N GLY A 207 1.19 -18.57 14.36
CA GLY A 207 1.01 -18.32 12.94
C GLY A 207 -0.36 -17.72 12.62
N GLU A 208 -1.43 -18.30 13.15
CA GLU A 208 -2.79 -17.79 13.01
C GLU A 208 -2.95 -16.38 13.60
N TYR A 209 -2.34 -16.13 14.76
CA TYR A 209 -2.37 -14.82 15.38
C TYR A 209 -1.73 -13.75 14.48
N LEU A 210 -0.53 -14.00 13.96
CA LEU A 210 0.15 -13.05 13.07
C LEU A 210 -0.64 -12.77 11.78
N LEU A 211 -1.26 -13.80 11.20
CA LEU A 211 -2.12 -13.63 10.03
C LEU A 211 -3.41 -12.87 10.38
N SER A 212 -3.97 -13.05 11.58
CA SER A 212 -5.14 -12.28 12.04
C SER A 212 -4.84 -10.80 12.25
N VAL A 213 -3.63 -10.49 12.75
CA VAL A 213 -3.12 -9.11 12.86
C VAL A 213 -3.04 -8.48 11.47
N LEU A 214 -2.46 -9.20 10.49
CA LEU A 214 -2.39 -8.75 9.10
C LEU A 214 -3.78 -8.55 8.47
N ASP A 215 -4.70 -9.51 8.62
CA ASP A 215 -6.06 -9.42 8.09
C ASP A 215 -6.82 -8.21 8.68
N SER A 216 -6.68 -7.97 9.99
CA SER A 216 -7.27 -6.80 10.63
C SER A 216 -6.76 -5.50 10.01
N GLU A 217 -5.47 -5.38 9.77
CA GLU A 217 -4.84 -4.18 9.18
C GLU A 217 -5.19 -3.99 7.70
N ILE A 218 -5.27 -5.08 6.94
CA ILE A 218 -5.79 -5.06 5.56
C ILE A 218 -7.22 -4.50 5.55
N ARG A 219 -8.07 -4.91 6.49
CA ARG A 219 -9.48 -4.49 6.57
C ARG A 219 -9.68 -3.09 7.14
N ALA A 220 -8.85 -2.68 8.10
CA ALA A 220 -8.83 -1.33 8.64
C ALA A 220 -8.45 -0.35 7.52
N PHE A 221 -7.54 -0.78 6.64
CA PHE A 221 -7.04 0.04 5.56
C PHE A 221 -6.53 1.35 6.19
N GLU A 222 -5.72 1.37 7.24
CA GLU A 222 -5.19 2.63 7.80
C GLU A 222 -3.69 2.76 7.48
N PRO A 223 -3.24 3.83 6.79
CA PRO A 223 -1.82 4.02 6.56
C PRO A 223 -1.15 4.52 7.84
N GLY A 224 -0.27 3.71 8.40
CA GLY A 224 0.63 4.15 9.48
C GLY A 224 1.76 5.06 8.98
N VAL A 225 2.66 5.43 9.87
CA VAL A 225 3.89 6.17 9.54
C VAL A 225 5.09 5.37 10.00
N SER A 226 6.11 5.30 9.16
CA SER A 226 7.40 4.67 9.47
C SER A 226 8.09 5.35 10.64
N PRO A 227 8.38 4.65 11.76
CA PRO A 227 9.19 5.22 12.81
C PRO A 227 10.58 5.64 12.32
N SER A 228 11.20 4.84 11.44
CA SER A 228 12.57 5.07 10.96
C SER A 228 12.65 6.15 9.88
N THR A 229 11.74 6.14 8.91
CA THR A 229 11.80 7.06 7.76
C THR A 229 10.88 8.27 7.88
N GLN A 230 9.94 8.25 8.84
CA GLN A 230 8.86 9.23 8.99
C GLN A 230 8.02 9.40 7.71
N GLN A 231 8.04 8.41 6.83
CA GLN A 231 7.22 8.38 5.61
C GLN A 231 5.91 7.62 5.88
N PRO A 232 4.79 8.05 5.29
CA PRO A 232 3.56 7.29 5.34
C PRO A 232 3.75 5.90 4.73
N TYR A 233 3.16 4.89 5.37
CA TYR A 233 3.14 3.54 4.85
C TYR A 233 2.19 3.41 3.67
N ILE A 234 2.57 2.56 2.71
CA ILE A 234 1.59 1.98 1.81
C ILE A 234 0.64 1.06 2.60
N PRO A 235 -0.62 0.90 2.17
CA PRO A 235 -1.54 -0.08 2.74
C PRO A 235 -0.95 -1.48 2.94
N ALA A 236 -1.40 -2.21 3.97
CA ALA A 236 -0.81 -3.48 4.40
C ALA A 236 -0.68 -4.53 3.28
N HIS A 237 -1.69 -4.70 2.43
CA HIS A 237 -1.63 -5.63 1.30
C HIS A 237 -0.54 -5.24 0.27
N PHE A 238 -0.32 -3.94 0.04
CA PHE A 238 0.80 -3.47 -0.77
C PHE A 238 2.16 -3.66 -0.07
N ARG A 239 2.22 -3.54 1.27
CA ARG A 239 3.44 -3.89 2.05
C ARG A 239 3.81 -5.36 1.83
N VAL A 240 2.84 -6.26 1.92
CA VAL A 240 3.04 -7.70 1.69
C VAL A 240 3.56 -7.95 0.29
N ALA A 241 2.92 -7.38 -0.73
CA ALA A 241 3.35 -7.54 -2.12
C ALA A 241 4.78 -7.01 -2.37
N ARG A 242 5.12 -5.85 -1.80
CA ARG A 242 6.47 -5.27 -1.90
C ARG A 242 7.53 -6.10 -1.22
N LEU A 243 7.21 -6.66 -0.05
CA LEU A 243 8.12 -7.55 0.64
C LEU A 243 8.29 -8.88 -0.11
N ALA A 244 7.21 -9.45 -0.64
CA ALA A 244 7.27 -10.66 -1.46
C ALA A 244 8.14 -10.44 -2.70
N ALA A 245 7.99 -9.29 -3.37
CA ALA A 245 8.87 -8.89 -4.48
C ALA A 245 10.33 -8.74 -4.04
N ALA A 246 10.60 -8.20 -2.86
CA ALA A 246 11.97 -8.10 -2.32
C ALA A 246 12.59 -9.49 -2.08
N TYR A 247 11.85 -10.42 -1.49
CA TYR A 247 12.29 -11.80 -1.31
C TYR A 247 12.52 -12.52 -2.63
N TYR A 248 11.63 -12.34 -3.60
CA TYR A 248 11.79 -12.88 -4.95
C TYR A 248 13.01 -12.31 -5.68
N MET A 249 13.23 -10.99 -5.63
CA MET A 249 14.44 -10.39 -6.20
C MET A 249 15.72 -10.89 -5.52
N LYS A 250 15.66 -11.18 -4.22
CA LYS A 250 16.79 -11.73 -3.47
C LYS A 250 17.11 -13.18 -3.85
N SER A 251 16.10 -14.00 -4.18
CA SER A 251 16.33 -15.34 -4.72
C SER A 251 16.93 -15.31 -6.12
N GLY A 252 16.76 -14.18 -6.81
CA GLY A 252 17.24 -13.94 -8.16
C GLY A 252 16.16 -14.25 -9.19
N TYR A 253 16.18 -13.45 -10.25
CA TYR A 253 15.38 -13.66 -11.45
C TYR A 253 15.75 -14.99 -12.11
N MET A 254 14.75 -15.68 -12.68
CA MET A 254 14.94 -16.95 -13.37
C MET A 254 15.96 -16.84 -14.52
N THR A 255 16.13 -15.64 -15.07
CA THR A 255 17.11 -15.35 -16.12
C THR A 255 18.15 -14.32 -15.67
N PRO A 256 19.22 -14.72 -14.92
CA PRO A 256 20.17 -13.79 -14.32
C PRO A 256 20.92 -12.88 -15.32
N ARG A 257 21.04 -13.30 -16.58
CA ARG A 257 21.66 -12.50 -17.66
C ARG A 257 20.72 -11.45 -18.28
N GLN A 258 19.45 -11.46 -17.90
CA GLN A 258 18.37 -10.67 -18.50
C GLN A 258 17.54 -10.00 -17.40
N SER A 259 18.20 -9.23 -16.53
CA SER A 259 17.49 -8.50 -15.47
C SER A 259 16.37 -7.63 -16.07
N PRO A 260 15.13 -7.76 -15.57
CA PRO A 260 14.02 -6.92 -16.01
C PRO A 260 14.18 -5.49 -15.52
N CYS A 261 15.02 -5.24 -14.50
CA CYS A 261 15.33 -3.90 -14.02
C CYS A 261 16.71 -3.43 -14.47
N LEU A 262 16.80 -2.14 -14.79
CA LEU A 262 18.05 -1.41 -14.88
C LEU A 262 18.59 -1.10 -13.47
N PRO A 263 19.90 -0.80 -13.31
CA PRO A 263 20.45 -0.40 -12.01
C PRO A 263 19.83 0.87 -11.41
N SER A 264 19.21 1.72 -12.23
CA SER A 264 18.42 2.88 -11.77
C SER A 264 17.10 2.49 -11.08
N GLY A 265 16.66 1.25 -11.28
CA GLY A 265 15.34 0.75 -10.88
C GLY A 265 14.24 0.99 -11.90
N ASP A 266 14.55 1.57 -13.06
CA ASP A 266 13.63 1.62 -14.20
C ASP A 266 13.52 0.25 -14.89
N GLU A 267 12.45 0.05 -15.63
CA GLU A 267 12.27 -1.15 -16.44
C GLU A 267 13.30 -1.24 -17.56
N ASN A 268 13.75 -2.45 -17.84
CA ASN A 268 14.60 -2.77 -18.99
C ASN A 268 13.70 -3.11 -20.18
N PRO A 269 13.57 -2.26 -21.22
CA PRO A 269 12.58 -2.46 -22.28
C PRO A 269 12.73 -3.77 -23.06
N GLY A 270 13.94 -4.35 -23.07
CA GLY A 270 14.19 -5.65 -23.72
C GLY A 270 13.72 -6.85 -22.91
N HIS A 271 13.71 -6.74 -21.57
CA HIS A 271 13.59 -7.89 -20.67
C HIS A 271 12.45 -7.78 -19.65
N ALA A 272 11.97 -6.58 -19.35
CA ALA A 272 10.84 -6.37 -18.48
C ALA A 272 9.55 -6.84 -19.13
N GLY A 273 8.77 -7.63 -18.39
CA GLY A 273 7.45 -8.07 -18.78
C GLY A 273 6.35 -7.11 -18.35
N LEU A 274 5.17 -7.25 -18.96
CA LEU A 274 4.00 -6.42 -18.64
C LEU A 274 3.21 -6.94 -17.43
N GLY A 275 3.66 -8.04 -16.82
CA GLY A 275 2.99 -8.64 -15.67
C GLY A 275 1.64 -9.26 -16.00
N MET A 276 1.49 -9.78 -17.22
CA MET A 276 0.34 -10.57 -17.68
C MET A 276 0.78 -12.02 -17.87
N ASP A 277 -0.14 -12.98 -17.70
CA ASP A 277 0.16 -14.41 -17.81
C ASP A 277 0.60 -14.85 -19.22
N ILE A 278 0.30 -14.03 -20.23
CA ILE A 278 0.74 -14.25 -21.60
C ILE A 278 2.20 -13.81 -21.85
N ASP A 279 2.80 -13.08 -20.91
CA ASP A 279 4.16 -12.60 -21.02
C ASP A 279 5.08 -13.43 -20.14
N ALA A 280 5.95 -14.23 -20.78
CA ALA A 280 6.93 -15.06 -20.07
C ALA A 280 8.03 -14.24 -19.39
N LYS A 281 8.09 -12.93 -19.64
CA LYS A 281 9.09 -12.04 -19.05
C LYS A 281 8.74 -11.63 -17.62
N GLU A 282 9.77 -11.53 -16.79
CA GLU A 282 9.64 -11.11 -15.40
C GLU A 282 9.39 -9.59 -15.28
N ILE A 283 8.65 -9.20 -14.26
CA ILE A 283 8.34 -7.78 -14.00
C ILE A 283 9.54 -7.11 -13.35
N CYS A 284 9.87 -5.88 -13.76
CA CYS A 284 10.72 -5.02 -12.96
C CYS A 284 9.99 -4.47 -11.73
N PHE A 285 10.16 -5.10 -10.57
CA PHE A 285 9.40 -4.72 -9.38
C PHE A 285 9.67 -3.29 -8.90
N SER A 286 10.90 -2.79 -9.01
CA SER A 286 11.20 -1.40 -8.59
C SER A 286 10.44 -0.36 -9.41
N ALA A 287 10.26 -0.61 -10.71
CA ALA A 287 9.50 0.26 -11.62
C ALA A 287 8.00 -0.03 -11.61
N ALA A 288 7.56 -1.23 -11.22
CA ALA A 288 6.13 -1.55 -11.18
C ALA A 288 5.42 -0.73 -10.10
N THR A 289 4.18 -0.31 -10.36
CA THR A 289 3.32 0.26 -9.32
C THR A 289 3.06 -0.75 -8.20
N ASP A 290 2.71 -0.27 -7.00
CA ASP A 290 2.36 -1.16 -5.88
C ASP A 290 1.18 -2.06 -6.24
N ARG A 291 0.23 -1.50 -6.99
CA ARG A 291 -0.93 -2.22 -7.51
C ARG A 291 -0.55 -3.36 -8.45
N ALA A 292 0.34 -3.10 -9.42
CA ALA A 292 0.82 -4.13 -10.32
C ALA A 292 1.63 -5.20 -9.57
N THR A 293 2.43 -4.78 -8.59
CA THR A 293 3.19 -5.70 -7.72
C THR A 293 2.24 -6.59 -6.91
N HIS A 294 1.13 -6.04 -6.40
CA HIS A 294 0.11 -6.79 -5.69
C HIS A 294 -0.62 -7.78 -6.59
N ALA A 295 -1.00 -7.38 -7.81
CA ALA A 295 -1.60 -8.28 -8.78
C ALA A 295 -0.68 -9.47 -9.11
N TRP A 296 0.63 -9.22 -9.27
CA TRP A 296 1.62 -10.29 -9.39
C TRP A 296 1.68 -11.17 -8.14
N PHE A 297 1.73 -10.59 -6.95
CA PHE A 297 1.81 -11.32 -5.68
C PHE A 297 0.64 -12.28 -5.50
N VAL A 298 -0.59 -11.85 -5.80
CA VAL A 298 -1.79 -12.69 -5.69
C VAL A 298 -1.67 -13.93 -6.57
N ARG A 299 -1.24 -13.76 -7.84
CA ARG A 299 -1.02 -14.90 -8.75
C ARG A 299 0.12 -15.80 -8.28
N HIS A 300 1.24 -15.20 -7.87
CA HIS A 300 2.41 -15.94 -7.41
C HIS A 300 2.12 -16.75 -6.14
N LEU A 301 1.31 -16.21 -5.22
CA LEU A 301 0.85 -16.92 -4.04
C LEU A 301 -0.06 -18.10 -4.41
N ALA A 302 -1.01 -17.90 -5.33
CA ALA A 302 -1.86 -18.99 -5.81
C ALA A 302 -1.04 -20.13 -6.45
N ASP A 303 -0.01 -19.80 -7.22
CA ASP A 303 0.92 -20.78 -7.79
C ASP A 303 1.71 -21.53 -6.71
N GLN A 304 2.22 -20.83 -5.70
CA GLN A 304 2.90 -21.45 -4.55
C GLN A 304 1.98 -22.42 -3.81
N GLU A 305 0.73 -22.03 -3.52
CA GLU A 305 -0.25 -22.88 -2.86
C GLU A 305 -0.59 -24.13 -3.70
N GLN A 306 -0.74 -23.97 -5.02
CA GLN A 306 -0.97 -25.10 -5.92
C GLN A 306 0.23 -26.04 -5.97
N GLY A 307 1.46 -25.49 -6.03
CA GLY A 307 2.69 -26.29 -5.99
C GLY A 307 2.78 -27.13 -4.72
N ILE A 308 2.44 -26.54 -3.58
CA ILE A 308 2.41 -27.22 -2.28
C ILE A 308 1.33 -28.31 -2.25
N LYS A 309 0.13 -28.03 -2.77
CA LYS A 309 -0.94 -29.04 -2.89
C LYS A 309 -0.51 -30.26 -3.72
N ARG A 310 0.22 -30.04 -4.83
CA ARG A 310 0.74 -31.13 -5.68
C ARG A 310 1.84 -31.94 -4.99
N TYR A 311 2.72 -31.29 -4.22
CA TYR A 311 3.78 -31.99 -3.49
C TYR A 311 3.23 -32.81 -2.32
N SER A 312 2.21 -32.30 -1.61
CA SER A 312 1.66 -32.96 -0.41
C SER A 312 0.78 -34.19 -0.67
N THR A 313 0.36 -34.47 -1.90
CA THR A 313 -0.24 -35.78 -2.21
C THR A 313 0.79 -36.91 -2.22
N SER A 314 2.08 -36.57 -2.10
CA SER A 314 3.15 -37.48 -1.66
C SER A 314 3.23 -37.38 -0.14
N ASP A 315 3.10 -38.51 0.56
CA ASP A 315 2.80 -38.72 2.00
C ASP A 315 3.73 -38.04 3.06
N ASP A 316 4.58 -37.07 2.71
CA ASP A 316 5.80 -36.80 3.49
C ASP A 316 5.84 -35.51 4.34
N ASP A 317 4.86 -34.58 4.36
CA ASP A 317 4.90 -33.47 5.35
C ASP A 317 3.55 -32.78 5.67
N PRO A 318 2.88 -33.11 6.79
CA PRO A 318 1.62 -32.48 7.21
C PRO A 318 1.78 -31.07 7.83
N ALA A 319 3.00 -30.61 8.15
CA ALA A 319 3.21 -29.34 8.85
C ALA A 319 2.96 -28.11 7.96
N ILE A 320 3.33 -28.19 6.68
CA ILE A 320 3.16 -27.10 5.70
C ILE A 320 1.67 -26.76 5.50
N PHE A 321 0.80 -27.77 5.48
CA PHE A 321 -0.62 -27.59 5.19
C PHE A 321 -1.39 -26.87 6.30
N LYS A 322 -1.01 -27.10 7.56
CA LYS A 322 -1.64 -26.44 8.71
C LYS A 322 -1.39 -24.94 8.69
N LEU A 323 -0.18 -24.53 8.33
CA LEU A 323 0.20 -23.12 8.29
C LEU A 323 -0.49 -22.33 7.16
N LEU A 324 -0.80 -23.00 6.03
CA LEU A 324 -1.28 -22.32 4.81
C LEU A 324 -2.78 -22.19 4.68
N ARG A 325 -3.55 -23.02 5.39
CA ARG A 325 -5.01 -22.98 5.36
C ARG A 325 -5.58 -21.57 5.64
N PRO A 326 -5.12 -20.82 6.65
CA PRO A 326 -5.60 -19.44 6.86
C PRO A 326 -5.12 -18.43 5.81
N ALA A 327 -3.93 -18.61 5.23
CA ALA A 327 -3.39 -17.68 4.23
C ALA A 327 -4.24 -17.62 2.95
N SER A 328 -4.78 -18.77 2.51
CA SER A 328 -5.66 -18.85 1.34
C SER A 328 -6.98 -18.09 1.48
N ILE A 329 -7.51 -17.99 2.71
CA ILE A 329 -8.77 -17.26 3.01
C ILE A 329 -8.57 -15.74 2.88
N ILE A 330 -7.37 -15.24 3.22
CA ILE A 330 -7.05 -13.82 3.12
C ILE A 330 -7.03 -13.36 1.66
N VAL A 331 -6.60 -14.22 0.73
CA VAL A 331 -6.53 -13.90 -0.71
C VAL A 331 -7.92 -13.77 -1.35
N GLU A 332 -8.85 -14.70 -1.05
CA GLU A 332 -10.24 -14.60 -1.56
C GLU A 332 -11.00 -13.42 -0.94
N ALA A 333 -10.73 -13.10 0.33
CA ALA A 333 -11.28 -11.92 0.98
C ALA A 333 -10.68 -10.62 0.41
N LEU A 334 -9.40 -10.58 0.03
CA LEU A 334 -8.73 -9.41 -0.55
C LEU A 334 -9.28 -9.04 -1.93
N ASP A 335 -9.62 -10.01 -2.77
CA ASP A 335 -10.11 -9.72 -4.13
C ASP A 335 -11.57 -9.22 -4.13
N ILE A 336 -12.39 -9.68 -3.17
CA ILE A 336 -13.80 -9.27 -3.03
C ILE A 336 -13.96 -8.07 -2.09
N ALA A 337 -13.19 -7.96 -0.99
CA ALA A 337 -13.35 -6.90 0.02
C ALA A 337 -12.67 -5.58 -0.35
N ASN A 338 -11.53 -5.62 -1.06
CA ASN A 338 -10.92 -4.39 -1.59
C ASN A 338 -11.83 -3.71 -2.62
N PHE A 339 -12.69 -4.45 -3.31
CA PHE A 339 -13.63 -3.90 -4.28
C PHE A 339 -14.98 -3.55 -3.65
N THR A 340 -15.55 -4.42 -2.81
CA THR A 340 -16.91 -4.21 -2.30
C THR A 340 -17.00 -3.09 -1.26
N ARG A 341 -16.01 -2.84 -0.38
CA ARG A 341 -16.07 -1.65 0.49
C ARG A 341 -15.83 -0.34 -0.27
N PHE A 342 -15.02 -0.37 -1.33
CA PHE A 342 -14.75 0.79 -2.17
C PHE A 342 -15.94 1.15 -3.07
N ALA A 343 -16.64 0.16 -3.61
CA ALA A 343 -17.84 0.36 -4.45
C ALA A 343 -19.17 0.44 -3.67
N LEU A 344 -19.28 -0.13 -2.45
CA LEU A 344 -20.53 -0.12 -1.66
C LEU A 344 -20.62 1.01 -0.63
N SER A 345 -19.52 1.66 -0.25
CA SER A 345 -19.57 2.79 0.70
C SER A 345 -20.39 3.97 0.16
N SER A 346 -20.41 4.17 -1.16
CA SER A 346 -21.26 5.16 -1.86
C SER A 346 -22.76 4.80 -1.83
N ARG A 347 -23.12 3.51 -1.81
CA ARG A 347 -24.54 3.07 -1.83
C ARG A 347 -25.16 2.89 -0.44
N ILE A 348 -24.37 2.55 0.58
CA ILE A 348 -24.90 2.31 1.94
C ILE A 348 -25.16 3.62 2.68
N PHE A 349 -24.41 4.70 2.39
CA PHE A 349 -24.69 6.03 2.96
C PHE A 349 -25.89 6.74 2.29
N ALA A 350 -26.09 6.57 0.98
CA ALA A 350 -27.26 7.10 0.27
C ALA A 350 -28.61 6.52 0.76
N LYS A 351 -28.62 5.34 1.38
CA LYS A 351 -29.82 4.75 2.00
C LYS A 351 -30.03 5.12 3.47
N LYS A 352 -29.03 5.66 4.17
CA LYS A 352 -29.13 5.94 5.62
C LYS A 352 -29.62 7.36 5.93
N THR A 353 -29.74 8.24 4.93
CA THR A 353 -30.26 9.61 5.09
C THR A 353 -31.78 9.73 4.90
N SER A 354 -32.53 8.65 4.63
CA SER A 354 -34.00 8.70 4.50
C SER A 354 -34.77 8.57 5.82
N TRP A 355 -34.12 8.60 6.99
CA TRP A 355 -34.84 8.75 8.25
C TRP A 355 -35.21 10.22 8.46
N ALA A 356 -36.43 10.53 8.04
CA ALA A 356 -37.15 11.76 8.32
C ALA A 356 -36.94 12.21 9.78
N ARG A 357 -36.47 13.45 9.96
CA ARG A 357 -36.55 14.15 11.24
C ARG A 357 -38.03 14.32 11.61
N PRO A 358 -38.50 13.84 12.78
CA PRO A 358 -39.81 14.21 13.28
C PRO A 358 -39.77 15.66 13.76
N GLY A 359 -40.63 16.50 13.17
CA GLY A 359 -41.25 17.68 13.76
C GLY A 359 -40.39 18.63 14.61
N VAL A 360 -39.79 19.65 13.97
CA VAL A 360 -39.50 20.92 14.66
C VAL A 360 -40.70 21.83 14.42
N ASN A 361 -41.48 22.06 15.47
CA ASN A 361 -42.60 22.99 15.51
C ASN A 361 -42.17 24.40 15.10
N ARG A 362 -42.76 24.93 14.02
CA ARG A 362 -42.67 26.35 13.68
C ARG A 362 -43.51 27.15 14.69
N LEU A 363 -42.86 28.05 15.42
CA LEU A 363 -43.53 29.15 16.10
C LEU A 363 -44.09 30.14 15.06
N PRO A 364 -45.32 30.66 15.23
CA PRO A 364 -45.89 31.62 14.30
C PRO A 364 -45.37 33.03 14.58
N THR A 365 -44.61 33.59 13.65
CA THR A 365 -44.28 35.02 13.63
C THR A 365 -45.48 35.79 13.07
N LYS A 366 -46.29 36.40 13.94
CA LYS A 366 -47.23 37.46 13.55
C LYS A 366 -46.44 38.77 13.43
N ILE A 367 -46.19 39.21 12.20
CA ILE A 367 -45.82 40.60 11.90
C ILE A 367 -47.08 41.30 11.38
N ASN A 368 -47.71 42.11 12.23
CA ASN A 368 -48.71 43.08 11.81
C ASN A 368 -47.99 44.28 11.19
N ARG A 369 -48.17 44.49 9.88
CA ARG A 369 -47.95 45.79 9.23
C ARG A 369 -49.27 46.55 9.18
N MET A 370 -49.32 47.66 9.91
CA MET A 370 -50.23 48.77 9.65
C MET A 370 -49.87 49.43 8.32
N CYS A 371 -50.87 49.72 7.48
CA CYS A 371 -51.05 50.99 6.75
C CYS A 371 -52.35 50.96 5.90
N LYS A 372 -53.00 52.14 5.82
CA LYS A 372 -54.28 52.53 5.17
C LYS A 372 -55.50 52.38 6.09
N LYS A 373 -56.26 53.43 6.43
CA LYS A 373 -56.38 54.82 5.97
C LYS A 373 -56.32 55.80 7.13
#